data_AF-A0A061QMR5-F1
#
_entry.id   AF-A0A061QMR5-F1
#
_cell.length_a   1.000
_cell.length_b   1.000
_cell.length_c   1.000
_cell.angle_alpha   90.00
_cell.angle_beta   90.00
_cell.angle_gamma   90.00
#
_symmetry.space_group_name_H-M   'P 1'
#
loop_
_entity.id
_entity.type
_entity.pdbx_description
1 polymer ?
#
loop_
_entity_poly.entity_id
_entity_poly.type
_entity_poly.pdbx_seq_one_letter_code
_entity_poly.pdbx_strand_id
1 'polypeptide(L)'
;MALFEDYVSKFSPQELEFFAEDELVQIVPNFSLPQDTTLDCVSGEYGPFQPNILAEVPLWMALALHKRKRCAIRPPEWMNPDNLQNVYEEERREHTVFQALPFHYVEVCRGD
;
A
#
# COMPACT_ATOMS: atom_id res chain seq x y z
N MET A 1 19.51 -10.55 1.84
CA MET A 1 19.62 -10.68 0.38
C MET A 1 19.23 -12.06 -0.13
N ALA A 2 19.80 -13.17 0.38
CA ALA A 2 19.42 -14.52 -0.08
C ALA A 2 17.90 -14.80 -0.01
N LEU A 3 17.21 -14.30 1.02
CA LEU A 3 15.75 -14.44 1.13
C LEU A 3 14.98 -13.64 0.07
N PHE A 4 15.41 -12.44 -0.30
CA PHE A 4 14.74 -11.59 -1.29
C PHE A 4 14.98 -12.11 -2.73
N GLU A 5 16.22 -12.53 -3.03
CA GLU A 5 16.55 -13.16 -4.32
C GLU A 5 15.87 -14.53 -4.49
N ASP A 6 15.75 -15.33 -3.41
CA ASP A 6 14.95 -16.55 -3.43
C ASP A 6 13.45 -16.27 -3.56
N TYR A 7 12.95 -15.16 -3.03
CA TYR A 7 11.51 -14.84 -3.05
C TYR A 7 11.05 -14.45 -4.46
N VAL A 8 11.80 -13.55 -5.12
CA VAL A 8 11.53 -13.12 -6.49
C VAL A 8 11.77 -14.23 -7.52
N SER A 9 12.64 -15.20 -7.20
CA SER A 9 12.86 -16.37 -8.08
C SER A 9 11.88 -17.52 -7.85
N LYS A 10 11.16 -17.57 -6.72
CA LYS A 10 10.17 -18.61 -6.39
C LYS A 10 8.75 -18.26 -6.80
N PHE A 11 8.40 -16.98 -6.82
CA PHE A 11 7.05 -16.52 -7.13
C PHE A 11 7.02 -15.70 -8.41
N SER A 12 5.94 -15.84 -9.18
CA SER A 12 5.67 -14.99 -10.32
C SER A 12 5.37 -13.55 -9.87
N PRO A 13 5.58 -12.53 -10.74
CA PRO A 13 5.23 -11.15 -10.41
C PRO A 13 3.77 -10.98 -9.97
N GLN A 14 2.86 -11.77 -10.54
CA GLN A 14 1.44 -11.75 -10.19
C GLN A 14 1.16 -12.30 -8.79
N GLU A 15 1.91 -13.31 -8.35
CA GLU A 15 1.80 -13.84 -6.98
C GLU A 15 2.35 -12.83 -5.97
N LEU A 16 3.45 -12.14 -6.29
CA LEU A 16 3.98 -11.08 -5.44
C LEU A 16 2.98 -9.92 -5.30
N GLU A 17 2.39 -9.48 -6.42
CA GLU A 17 1.31 -8.48 -6.42
C GLU A 17 0.14 -8.93 -5.54
N PHE A 18 -0.29 -10.18 -5.67
CA PHE A 18 -1.35 -10.75 -4.84
C PHE A 18 -1.01 -10.77 -3.34
N PHE A 19 0.23 -11.07 -2.97
CA PHE A 19 0.63 -11.02 -1.55
C PHE A 19 0.68 -9.60 -1.00
N ALA A 20 0.99 -8.61 -1.83
CA ALA A 20 0.99 -7.21 -1.45
C ALA A 20 -0.42 -6.62 -1.29
N GLU A 21 -1.47 -7.28 -1.79
CA GLU A 21 -2.84 -6.77 -1.77
C GLU A 21 -3.42 -6.60 -0.35
N ASP A 22 -2.92 -7.34 0.63
CA ASP A 22 -3.33 -7.24 2.03
C ASP A 22 -2.66 -6.07 2.79
N GLU A 23 -1.69 -5.38 2.18
CA GLU A 23 -1.09 -4.18 2.77
C GLU A 23 -2.13 -3.08 2.94
N LEU A 24 -2.14 -2.46 4.12
CA LEU A 24 -3.06 -1.37 4.42
C LEU A 24 -2.59 -0.06 3.79
N VAL A 25 -3.50 0.61 3.11
CA VAL A 25 -3.28 1.90 2.46
C VAL A 25 -4.36 2.90 2.85
N GLN A 26 -4.01 4.17 2.78
CA GLN A 26 -4.95 5.24 3.06
C GLN A 26 -5.69 5.67 1.79
N ILE A 27 -6.99 5.86 1.90
CA ILE A 27 -7.84 6.40 0.84
C ILE A 27 -8.62 7.61 1.32
N VAL A 28 -9.01 8.45 0.36
CA VAL A 28 -10.00 9.52 0.55
C VAL A 28 -11.24 9.11 -0.25
N PRO A 29 -12.30 8.56 0.39
CA PRO A 29 -13.53 8.19 -0.28
C PRO A 29 -14.34 9.44 -0.66
N ASN A 30 -15.19 9.29 -1.67
CA ASN A 30 -16.16 10.31 -2.11
C ASN A 30 -17.62 9.87 -1.93
N PHE A 31 -17.82 8.79 -1.19
CA PHE A 31 -19.13 8.25 -0.82
C PHE A 31 -19.24 8.21 0.70
N SER A 32 -20.46 8.03 1.19
CA SER A 32 -20.75 7.84 2.61
C SER A 32 -21.44 6.51 2.82
N LEU A 33 -21.11 5.83 3.91
CA LEU A 33 -21.98 4.89 4.58
C LEU A 33 -22.56 5.58 5.83
N PRO A 34 -23.60 5.00 6.49
CA PRO A 34 -24.01 5.47 7.81
C PRO A 34 -22.83 5.45 8.79
N GLN A 35 -22.78 6.40 9.73
CA GLN A 35 -21.64 6.58 10.64
C GLN A 35 -21.31 5.34 11.48
N ASP A 36 -22.33 4.56 11.83
CA ASP A 36 -22.18 3.33 12.62
C ASP A 36 -22.12 2.08 11.73
N THR A 37 -21.73 2.23 10.46
CA THR A 37 -21.64 1.12 9.50
C THR A 37 -20.22 0.96 8.98
N THR A 38 -19.65 -0.21 9.27
CA THR A 38 -18.44 -0.74 8.66
C THR A 38 -18.81 -1.78 7.59
N LEU A 39 -17.88 -2.05 6.67
CA LEU A 39 -17.95 -3.21 5.80
C LEU A 39 -17.29 -4.39 6.51
N ASP A 40 -18.10 -5.34 6.93
CA ASP A 40 -17.64 -6.59 7.52
C ASP A 40 -17.19 -7.55 6.41
N CYS A 41 -15.88 -7.79 6.33
CA CYS A 41 -15.22 -8.65 5.36
C CYS A 41 -14.56 -9.82 6.09
N VAL A 42 -14.28 -10.91 5.36
CA VAL A 42 -13.62 -12.10 5.93
C VAL A 42 -12.30 -11.75 6.63
N SER A 43 -11.56 -10.76 6.10
CA SER A 43 -10.27 -10.33 6.63
C SER A 43 -10.35 -9.19 7.65
N GLY A 44 -11.55 -8.71 8.03
CA GLY A 44 -11.72 -7.62 8.99
C GLY A 44 -12.81 -6.63 8.64
N GLU A 45 -12.98 -5.61 9.49
CA GLU A 45 -13.96 -4.55 9.32
C GLU A 45 -13.32 -3.26 8.79
N TYR A 46 -13.95 -2.63 7.80
CA TYR A 46 -13.42 -1.41 7.16
C TYR A 46 -14.43 -0.26 7.13
N GLY A 47 -13.96 0.93 7.48
CA GLY A 47 -14.78 2.15 7.59
C GLY A 47 -14.86 2.66 9.03
N PRO A 48 -15.81 3.58 9.34
CA PRO A 48 -16.85 4.09 8.45
C PRO A 48 -16.29 4.96 7.32
N PHE A 49 -16.92 4.89 6.14
CA PHE A 49 -16.52 5.71 4.99
C PHE A 49 -17.30 7.03 4.97
N GLN A 50 -16.58 8.14 4.96
CA GLN A 50 -17.15 9.48 4.88
C GLN A 50 -16.43 10.31 3.80
N PRO A 51 -17.15 11.08 2.98
CA PRO A 51 -16.54 11.88 1.93
C PRO A 51 -15.45 12.81 2.48
N ASN A 52 -14.28 12.80 1.85
CA ASN A 52 -13.13 13.64 2.20
C ASN A 52 -12.49 13.36 3.58
N ILE A 53 -12.85 12.26 4.25
CA ILE A 53 -12.24 11.81 5.50
C ILE A 53 -11.34 10.62 5.18
N LEU A 54 -10.11 10.59 5.71
CA LEU A 54 -9.19 9.47 5.50
C LEU A 54 -9.78 8.17 6.07
N ALA A 55 -9.64 7.09 5.32
CA ALA A 55 -9.96 5.73 5.76
C ALA A 55 -8.81 4.80 5.38
N GLU A 56 -8.51 3.84 6.24
CA GLU A 56 -7.51 2.80 6.00
C GLU A 56 -8.20 1.52 5.53
N VAL A 57 -7.74 0.99 4.41
CA VAL A 57 -8.30 -0.22 3.79
C VAL A 57 -7.17 -1.05 3.15
N PRO A 58 -7.36 -2.35 2.90
CA PRO A 58 -6.39 -3.14 2.17
C PRO A 58 -6.26 -2.64 0.73
N LEU A 59 -5.09 -2.84 0.13
CA LEU A 59 -4.80 -2.40 -1.22
C LEU A 59 -5.80 -2.96 -2.24
N TRP A 60 -6.20 -4.24 -2.15
CA TRP A 60 -7.24 -4.78 -3.05
C TRP A 60 -8.56 -4.02 -2.99
N MET A 61 -8.95 -3.56 -1.79
CA MET A 61 -10.18 -2.79 -1.60
C MET A 61 -10.01 -1.37 -2.13
N ALA A 62 -8.86 -0.74 -1.86
CA ALA A 62 -8.52 0.58 -2.39
C ALA A 62 -8.58 0.59 -3.93
N LEU A 63 -7.96 -0.38 -4.60
CA LEU A 63 -7.97 -0.52 -6.05
C LEU A 63 -9.39 -0.76 -6.59
N ALA A 64 -10.17 -1.61 -5.93
CA ALA A 64 -11.56 -1.88 -6.32
C ALA A 64 -12.48 -0.65 -6.18
N LEU A 65 -12.27 0.17 -5.16
CA LEU A 65 -12.98 1.45 -4.97
C LEU A 65 -12.49 2.51 -5.97
N HIS A 66 -11.19 2.60 -6.19
CA HIS A 66 -10.57 3.55 -7.11
C HIS A 66 -11.01 3.32 -8.56
N LYS A 67 -11.04 2.06 -9.01
CA LYS A 67 -11.57 1.67 -10.34
C LYS A 67 -13.02 2.08 -10.56
N ARG A 68 -13.82 2.12 -9.49
CA ARG A 68 -15.22 2.60 -9.51
C ARG A 68 -15.34 4.11 -9.32
N LYS A 69 -14.22 4.84 -9.28
CA LYS A 69 -14.14 6.27 -9.00
C LYS A 69 -14.80 6.66 -7.67
N ARG A 70 -14.68 5.79 -6.65
CA ARG A 70 -15.26 5.97 -5.32
C ARG A 70 -14.27 6.50 -4.28
N CYS A 71 -12.98 6.54 -4.60
CA CYS A 71 -11.96 7.12 -3.75
C CYS A 71 -10.76 7.61 -4.57
N ALA A 72 -9.95 8.46 -3.94
CA ALA A 72 -8.57 8.68 -4.31
C ALA A 72 -7.67 7.89 -3.36
N ILE A 73 -6.70 7.14 -3.88
CA ILE A 73 -5.67 6.48 -3.06
C ILE A 73 -4.64 7.54 -2.69
N ARG A 74 -4.23 7.58 -1.43
CA ARG A 74 -3.15 8.45 -0.97
C ARG A 74 -1.84 7.68 -1.06
N PRO A 75 -0.80 8.24 -1.69
CA PRO A 75 0.51 7.61 -1.70
C PRO A 75 1.01 7.51 -0.24
N PRO A 76 1.60 6.38 0.16
CA PRO A 76 2.19 6.22 1.48
C PRO A 76 3.29 7.25 1.75
N GLU A 77 3.52 7.59 3.03
CA GLU A 77 4.49 8.60 3.43
C GLU A 77 5.93 8.27 2.99
N TRP A 78 6.32 7.00 3.03
CA TRP A 78 7.63 6.55 2.57
C TRP A 78 7.87 6.80 1.07
N MET A 79 6.80 6.93 0.28
CA MET A 79 6.86 7.20 -1.16
C MET A 79 7.03 8.70 -1.47
N ASN A 80 7.04 9.57 -0.45
CA ASN A 80 7.33 10.99 -0.64
C ASN A 80 8.73 11.16 -1.27
N PRO A 81 8.87 11.93 -2.36
CA PRO A 81 10.16 12.17 -3.01
C PRO A 81 11.27 12.62 -2.06
N ASP A 82 10.95 13.45 -1.06
CA ASP A 82 11.94 13.92 -0.09
C ASP A 82 12.43 12.77 0.81
N ASN A 83 11.54 11.87 1.21
CA ASN A 83 11.88 10.69 2.00
C ASN A 83 12.70 9.69 1.19
N LEU A 84 12.29 9.41 -0.05
CA LEU A 84 13.03 8.54 -0.96
C LEU A 84 14.42 9.09 -1.28
N GLN A 85 14.55 10.40 -1.43
CA GLN A 85 15.84 11.05 -1.63
C GLN A 85 16.78 10.85 -0.43
N ASN A 86 16.27 10.99 0.79
CA ASN A 86 17.04 10.75 2.01
C ASN A 86 17.50 9.28 2.09
N VAL A 87 16.59 8.34 1.86
CA VAL A 87 16.88 6.90 1.82
C VAL A 87 17.99 6.61 0.79
N TYR A 88 17.86 7.16 -0.42
CA TYR A 88 18.85 6.99 -1.48
C TYR A 88 20.23 7.56 -1.11
N GLU A 89 20.29 8.73 -0.48
CA GLU A 89 21.55 9.34 -0.05
C GLU A 89 22.23 8.55 1.08
N GLU A 90 21.44 7.97 1.98
CA GLU A 90 21.93 7.11 3.06
C GLU A 90 22.48 5.78 2.51
N GLU A 91 21.77 5.11 1.59
CA GLU A 91 22.27 3.91 0.91
C GLU A 91 23.56 4.18 0.13
N ARG A 92 23.69 5.37 -0.46
CA ARG A 92 24.93 5.79 -1.12
C ARG A 92 26.07 6.09 -0.17
N ARG A 93 25.77 6.47 1.07
CA ARG A 93 26.78 6.73 2.10
C ARG A 93 27.24 5.44 2.77
N GLU A 94 26.31 4.50 2.99
CA GLU A 94 26.56 3.23 3.66
C GLU A 94 26.45 2.05 2.70
N HIS A 95 27.54 1.74 2.00
CA HIS A 95 27.57 0.65 1.00
C HIS A 95 27.45 -0.77 1.56
N THR A 96 27.37 -0.93 2.89
CA THR A 96 27.33 -2.24 3.55
C THR A 96 25.93 -2.66 3.97
N VAL A 97 24.97 -1.73 4.03
CA VAL A 97 23.61 -2.00 4.52
C VAL A 97 22.61 -1.26 3.65
N PHE A 98 21.51 -1.92 3.30
CA PHE A 98 20.38 -1.26 2.65
C PHE A 98 19.51 -0.57 3.70
N GLN A 99 18.91 0.54 3.34
CA GLN A 99 17.98 1.24 4.21
C GLN A 99 16.63 0.50 4.22
N ALA A 100 15.91 0.62 5.33
CA ALA A 100 14.65 -0.09 5.51
C ALA A 100 13.52 0.57 4.71
N LEU A 101 13.03 -0.12 3.70
CA LEU A 101 11.74 0.16 3.05
C LEU A 101 10.71 -0.90 3.48
N PRO A 102 9.41 -0.61 3.36
CA PRO A 102 8.36 -1.60 3.57
C PRO A 102 8.57 -2.83 2.68
N PHE A 103 8.17 -4.01 3.15
CA PHE A 103 8.52 -5.27 2.50
C PHE A 103 8.03 -5.37 1.05
N HIS A 104 6.78 -4.97 0.78
CA HIS A 104 6.15 -4.98 -0.55
C HIS A 104 6.25 -3.64 -1.29
N TYR A 105 7.30 -2.83 -1.04
CA TYR A 105 7.39 -1.48 -1.62
C TYR A 105 7.36 -1.46 -3.16
N VAL A 106 7.89 -2.51 -3.81
CA VAL A 106 7.94 -2.62 -5.27
C VAL A 106 6.54 -2.82 -5.85
N GLU A 107 5.78 -3.75 -5.27
CA GLU A 107 4.44 -4.11 -5.70
C GLU A 107 3.46 -2.95 -5.44
N VAL A 108 3.57 -2.30 -4.27
CA VAL A 108 2.74 -1.14 -3.91
C VAL A 108 2.98 0.03 -4.87
N CYS A 109 4.24 0.34 -5.23
CA CYS A 109 4.56 1.37 -6.23
C CYS A 109 3.95 1.11 -7.62
N ARG A 110 3.71 -0.16 -7.97
CA ARG A 110 3.26 -0.56 -9.30
C ARG A 110 1.74 -0.59 -9.44
N GLY A 111 1.03 -0.69 -8.30
CA GLY A 111 -0.43 -0.81 -8.25
C GLY A 111 -1.21 0.50 -8.45
N ASP A 112 -0.56 1.66 -8.41
CA ASP A 112 -1.15 2.97 -8.68
C ASP A 112 -1.40 3.26 -10.18
#